data_AF-A0A651F471-F1
#
_entry.id   AF-A0A651F471-F1
#
_cell.length_a   1.000
_cell.length_b   1.000
_cell.length_c   1.000
_cell.angle_alpha   90.00
_cell.angle_beta   90.00
_cell.angle_gamma   90.00
#
_symmetry.space_group_name_H-M   'P 1'
#
loop_
_entity.id
_entity.type
_entity.pdbx_description
1 polymer ?
#
loop_
_entity_poly.entity_id
_entity_poly.type
_entity_poly.pdbx_seq_one_letter_code
_entity_poly.pdbx_strand_id
1 'polypeptide(L)'
;MQLRSYKCKVRNAMRQYKTAQKLLFIALLIAGYGSFYASGFALAQNAQALDQGVMRHAIAISKACPGNWEKQPCLRAMSESNQDMAINYAMKVKEAGHEQELETIKETCAASTAATQGEFPAQAMRSAFTECVNGMYTVSEKTGVTPDQSHYQLIVGAVLCMNNAPQCPQLEEQMRTLVR
;
A
#
# COMPACT_ATOMS: atom_id res chain seq x y z
N MET A 1 13.10 -17.14 21.12
CA MET A 1 13.94 -17.64 20.00
C MET A 1 13.41 -17.26 18.59
N GLN A 2 12.15 -16.83 18.42
CA GLN A 2 11.57 -16.52 17.10
C GLN A 2 12.05 -15.20 16.43
N LEU A 3 12.46 -14.18 17.19
CA LEU A 3 12.90 -12.88 16.64
C LEU A 3 14.17 -12.94 15.77
N ARG A 4 15.03 -13.96 15.94
CA ARG A 4 16.24 -14.12 15.12
C ARG A 4 15.93 -14.67 13.73
N SER A 5 14.85 -15.45 13.58
CA SER A 5 14.42 -16.03 12.31
C SER A 5 13.89 -14.95 11.35
N TYR A 6 13.10 -14.00 11.87
CA TYR A 6 12.55 -12.88 11.08
C TYR A 6 13.64 -11.93 10.53
N LYS A 7 14.66 -11.61 11.32
CA LYS A 7 15.78 -10.77 10.85
C LYS A 7 16.58 -11.43 9.71
N CYS A 8 16.66 -12.76 9.67
CA CYS A 8 17.30 -13.47 8.57
C CYS A 8 16.44 -13.53 7.30
N LYS A 9 15.12 -13.76 7.45
CA LYS A 9 14.18 -13.76 6.30
C LYS A 9 14.12 -12.40 5.60
N VAL A 10 14.06 -11.31 6.37
CA VAL A 10 14.09 -9.93 5.84
C VAL A 10 15.42 -9.60 5.15
N ARG A 11 16.54 -10.09 5.68
CA ARG A 11 17.87 -9.87 5.08
C ARG A 11 18.07 -10.64 3.77
N ASN A 12 17.45 -11.82 3.64
CA ASN A 12 17.45 -12.59 2.39
C ASN A 12 16.49 -12.02 1.34
N ALA A 13 15.30 -11.53 1.74
CA ALA A 13 14.39 -10.80 0.86
C ALA A 13 15.04 -9.53 0.28
N MET A 14 15.79 -8.79 1.09
CA MET A 14 16.56 -7.62 0.63
C MET A 14 17.72 -7.95 -0.32
N ARG A 15 18.27 -9.19 -0.30
CA ARG A 15 19.29 -9.63 -1.25
C ARG A 15 18.70 -10.02 -2.60
N GLN A 16 17.52 -10.62 -2.64
CA GLN A 16 16.82 -10.95 -3.90
C GLN A 16 16.29 -9.70 -4.60
N TYR A 17 15.86 -8.67 -3.86
CA TYR A 17 15.33 -7.41 -4.42
C TYR A 17 16.37 -6.60 -5.22
N LYS A 18 17.66 -6.62 -4.82
CA LYS A 18 18.74 -5.93 -5.56
C LYS A 18 18.91 -6.44 -7.00
N THR A 19 18.51 -7.67 -7.28
CA THR A 19 18.60 -8.28 -8.61
C THR A 19 17.34 -7.98 -9.44
N ALA A 20 16.16 -7.91 -8.81
CA ALA A 20 14.88 -7.59 -9.46
C ALA A 20 14.73 -6.09 -9.79
N GLN A 21 15.34 -5.19 -9.00
CA GLN A 21 15.30 -3.74 -9.24
C GLN A 21 15.92 -3.32 -10.57
N LYS A 22 16.83 -4.11 -11.16
CA LYS A 22 17.38 -3.85 -12.51
C LYS A 22 16.43 -4.21 -13.64
N LEU A 23 15.45 -5.08 -13.42
CA LEU A 23 14.50 -5.51 -14.46
C LEU A 23 13.22 -4.65 -14.49
N LEU A 24 12.80 -4.09 -13.35
CA LEU A 24 11.58 -3.27 -13.27
C LEU A 24 11.72 -1.89 -13.94
N PHE A 25 12.93 -1.33 -14.00
CA PHE A 25 13.17 -0.04 -14.67
C PHE A 25 13.05 -0.10 -16.20
N ILE A 26 13.18 -1.28 -16.81
CA ILE A 26 13.12 -1.43 -18.27
C ILE A 26 11.66 -1.63 -18.73
N ALA A 27 10.81 -2.26 -17.91
CA ALA A 27 9.40 -2.50 -18.26
C ALA A 27 8.53 -1.22 -18.23
N LEU A 28 8.87 -0.23 -17.40
CA LEU A 28 8.12 1.04 -17.31
C LEU A 28 8.47 2.06 -18.41
N LEU A 29 9.48 1.80 -19.24
CA LEU A 29 9.88 2.73 -20.32
C LEU A 29 9.33 2.36 -21.70
N ILE A 30 8.78 1.15 -21.89
CA ILE A 30 8.37 0.64 -23.22
C ILE A 30 6.84 0.74 -23.42
N ALA A 31 6.05 0.93 -22.36
CA ALA A 31 4.61 1.14 -22.47
C ALA A 31 4.24 2.63 -22.30
N GLY A 32 4.29 3.37 -23.41
CA GLY A 32 3.36 4.48 -23.66
C GLY A 32 3.51 5.75 -22.81
N TYR A 33 4.53 6.56 -23.13
CA TYR A 33 4.41 8.02 -23.01
C TYR A 33 3.30 8.51 -23.95
N GLY A 34 2.08 8.67 -23.45
CA GLY A 34 1.00 9.31 -24.18
C GLY A 34 -0.38 8.90 -23.70
N SER A 35 -1.07 9.83 -23.04
CA SER A 35 -2.52 9.81 -22.71
C SER A 35 -2.95 9.46 -21.27
N PHE A 36 -2.10 9.66 -20.26
CA PHE A 36 -2.55 9.68 -18.85
C PHE A 36 -2.63 11.09 -18.25
N TYR A 37 -2.91 12.10 -19.08
CA TYR A 37 -3.15 13.50 -18.67
C TYR A 37 -4.56 13.92 -19.05
N ALA A 38 -5.59 13.24 -18.52
CA ALA A 38 -6.98 13.70 -18.67
C ALA A 38 -7.94 13.17 -17.59
N SER A 39 -7.53 12.23 -16.75
CA SER A 39 -8.31 11.82 -15.58
C SER A 39 -7.85 12.67 -14.40
N GLY A 40 -8.36 13.90 -14.33
CA GLY A 40 -8.38 14.62 -13.07
C GLY A 40 -8.92 13.69 -11.99
N PHE A 41 -8.34 13.77 -10.80
CA PHE A 41 -8.85 13.14 -9.58
C PHE A 41 -10.35 13.39 -9.43
N ALA A 42 -11.16 12.51 -10.01
CA ALA A 42 -12.59 12.45 -9.78
C ALA A 42 -12.80 11.76 -8.43
N LEU A 43 -12.47 12.47 -7.36
CA LEU A 43 -12.89 12.15 -5.98
C LEU A 43 -14.39 12.42 -5.75
N ALA A 44 -15.17 12.61 -6.80
CA ALA A 44 -16.60 12.81 -6.72
C ALA A 44 -17.27 12.00 -7.84
N GLN A 45 -17.87 10.86 -7.48
CA GLN A 45 -19.18 10.40 -8.00
C GLN A 45 -19.58 8.96 -7.64
N ASN A 46 -18.82 8.24 -6.81
CA ASN A 46 -19.35 7.04 -6.17
C ASN A 46 -19.29 7.21 -4.66
N ALA A 47 -20.29 7.91 -4.11
CA ALA A 47 -20.68 7.77 -2.71
C ALA A 47 -21.31 6.39 -2.48
N GLN A 48 -20.58 5.32 -2.81
CA GLN A 48 -20.71 4.08 -2.04
C GLN A 48 -20.30 4.50 -0.64
N ALA A 49 -21.22 4.42 0.32
CA ALA A 49 -20.97 4.82 1.70
C ALA A 49 -19.58 4.36 2.11
N LEU A 50 -18.63 5.30 2.23
CA LEU A 50 -17.24 4.95 2.51
C LEU A 50 -17.27 4.11 3.78
N ASP A 51 -16.76 2.89 3.67
CA ASP A 51 -16.70 1.98 4.79
C ASP A 51 -16.08 2.72 6.00
N GLN A 52 -16.69 2.57 7.17
CA GLN A 52 -16.27 3.30 8.37
C GLN A 52 -14.81 2.98 8.74
N GLY A 53 -14.32 1.80 8.36
CA GLY A 53 -12.91 1.43 8.45
C GLY A 53 -12.02 2.28 7.54
N VAL A 54 -12.37 2.38 6.25
CA VAL A 54 -11.63 3.18 5.27
C VAL A 54 -11.59 4.66 5.66
N MET A 55 -12.71 5.24 6.10
CA MET A 55 -12.73 6.65 6.55
C MET A 55 -11.82 6.90 7.74
N ARG A 56 -11.79 5.97 8.70
CA ARG A 56 -10.91 6.08 9.87
C ARG A 56 -9.45 6.13 9.45
N HIS A 57 -9.04 5.25 8.55
CA HIS A 57 -7.67 5.23 8.01
C HIS A 57 -7.36 6.46 7.17
N ALA A 58 -8.30 6.90 6.34
CA ALA A 58 -8.15 8.12 5.55
C ALA A 58 -7.92 9.35 6.45
N ILE A 59 -8.68 9.48 7.55
CA ILE A 59 -8.49 10.56 8.54
C ILE A 59 -7.14 10.42 9.25
N ALA A 60 -6.77 9.22 9.70
CA ALA A 60 -5.51 8.99 10.41
C ALA A 60 -4.28 9.33 9.53
N ILE A 61 -4.27 8.85 8.29
CA ILE A 61 -3.23 9.15 7.30
C ILE A 61 -3.22 10.65 6.98
N SER A 62 -4.38 11.26 6.75
CA SER A 62 -4.48 12.70 6.45
C SER A 62 -3.97 13.59 7.59
N LYS A 63 -4.08 13.15 8.86
CA LYS A 63 -3.52 13.88 10.00
C LYS A 63 -2.01 13.68 10.15
N ALA A 64 -1.51 12.47 9.90
CA ALA A 64 -0.14 12.09 10.24
C ALA A 64 0.87 12.26 9.09
N CYS A 65 0.43 12.18 7.83
CA CYS A 65 1.31 11.98 6.69
C CYS A 65 1.66 13.23 5.87
N PRO A 66 0.78 14.23 5.63
CA PRO A 66 1.14 15.38 4.82
C PRO A 66 2.40 16.10 5.34
N GLY A 67 3.42 16.24 4.48
CA GLY A 67 4.74 16.77 4.80
C GLY A 67 5.61 15.88 5.72
N ASN A 68 5.13 14.70 6.09
CA ASN A 68 5.71 13.83 7.13
C ASN A 68 5.73 12.34 6.74
N TRP A 69 5.71 12.02 5.44
CA TRP A 69 5.63 10.66 4.88
C TRP A 69 6.67 9.67 5.41
N GLU A 70 7.84 10.17 5.81
CA GLU A 70 8.94 9.35 6.33
C GLU A 70 8.96 9.24 7.86
N LYS A 71 8.05 9.94 8.56
CA LYS A 71 8.02 9.97 10.01
C LYS A 71 7.21 8.80 10.57
N GLN A 72 7.64 8.30 11.74
CA GLN A 72 7.01 7.14 12.40
C GLN A 72 5.48 7.26 12.57
N PRO A 73 4.90 8.43 12.91
CA PRO A 73 3.44 8.55 13.00
C PRO A 73 2.73 8.24 11.68
N CYS A 74 3.27 8.70 10.54
CA CYS A 74 2.71 8.39 9.22
C CYS A 74 2.89 6.91 8.89
N LEU A 75 4.10 6.37 9.08
CA LEU A 75 4.40 4.97 8.81
C LEU A 75 3.49 4.03 9.61
N ARG A 76 3.20 4.38 10.87
CA ARG A 76 2.26 3.63 11.71
C ARG A 76 0.83 3.69 11.18
N ALA A 77 0.32 4.88 10.87
CA ALA A 77 -1.02 5.04 10.30
C ALA A 77 -1.18 4.25 8.99
N MET A 78 -0.17 4.28 8.12
CA MET A 78 -0.15 3.46 6.92
C MET A 78 -0.08 1.96 7.21
N SER A 79 0.70 1.52 8.19
CA SER A 79 0.79 0.11 8.58
C SER A 79 -0.52 -0.43 9.15
N GLU A 80 -1.23 0.35 9.95
CA GLU A 80 -2.57 0.01 10.47
C GLU A 80 -3.58 -0.12 9.31
N SER A 81 -3.56 0.85 8.40
CA SER A 81 -4.38 0.82 7.19
C SER A 81 -4.10 -0.42 6.32
N ASN A 82 -2.82 -0.74 6.08
CA ASN A 82 -2.43 -1.93 5.31
C ASN A 82 -2.84 -3.24 6.00
N GLN A 83 -2.77 -3.29 7.33
CA GLN A 83 -3.17 -4.46 8.09
C GLN A 83 -4.65 -4.78 7.86
N ASP A 84 -5.52 -3.78 8.03
CA ASP A 84 -6.97 -3.96 7.84
C ASP A 84 -7.30 -4.29 6.39
N MET A 85 -6.66 -3.62 5.42
CA MET A 85 -6.82 -3.93 3.99
C MET A 85 -6.46 -5.39 3.69
N ALA A 86 -5.33 -5.88 4.21
CA ALA A 86 -4.87 -7.24 3.97
C ALA A 86 -5.78 -8.30 4.62
N ILE A 87 -6.26 -8.04 5.84
CA ILE A 87 -7.21 -8.92 6.52
C ILE A 87 -8.53 -8.98 5.74
N ASN A 88 -9.10 -7.83 5.40
CA ASN A 88 -10.36 -7.74 4.67
C ASN A 88 -10.27 -8.40 3.29
N TYR A 89 -9.17 -8.18 2.58
CA TYR A 89 -8.96 -8.80 1.27
C TYR A 89 -8.76 -10.31 1.38
N ALA A 90 -7.98 -10.79 2.35
CA ALA A 90 -7.81 -12.22 2.59
C ALA A 90 -9.16 -12.90 2.93
N MET A 91 -10.03 -12.26 3.71
CA MET A 91 -11.37 -12.78 3.96
C MET A 91 -12.21 -12.90 2.68
N LYS A 92 -12.21 -11.88 1.82
CA LYS A 92 -12.92 -11.91 0.53
C LYS A 92 -12.40 -13.03 -0.39
N VAL A 93 -11.08 -13.18 -0.47
CA VAL A 93 -10.43 -14.23 -1.28
C VAL A 93 -10.78 -15.63 -0.75
N LYS A 94 -10.82 -15.79 0.58
CA LYS A 94 -11.27 -17.02 1.23
C LYS A 94 -12.74 -17.34 0.93
N GLU A 95 -13.63 -16.37 1.11
CA GLU A 95 -15.08 -16.51 0.86
C GLU A 95 -15.38 -16.84 -0.61
N ALA A 96 -14.55 -16.37 -1.53
CA ALA A 96 -14.62 -16.70 -2.95
C ALA A 96 -14.06 -18.10 -3.29
N GLY A 97 -13.56 -18.86 -2.30
CA GLY A 97 -13.05 -20.22 -2.50
C GLY A 97 -11.60 -20.32 -2.96
N HIS A 98 -10.81 -19.24 -2.83
CA HIS A 98 -9.41 -19.17 -3.26
C HIS A 98 -8.41 -19.24 -2.09
N GLU A 99 -8.63 -20.16 -1.14
CA GLU A 99 -7.83 -20.29 0.09
C GLU A 99 -6.32 -20.47 -0.16
N GLN A 100 -5.96 -21.06 -1.30
CA GLN A 100 -4.56 -21.25 -1.71
C GLN A 100 -3.80 -19.94 -1.94
N GLU A 101 -4.49 -18.83 -2.24
CA GLU A 101 -3.85 -17.52 -2.48
C GLU A 101 -3.68 -16.69 -1.19
N LEU A 102 -4.20 -17.17 -0.05
CA LEU A 102 -4.09 -16.45 1.23
C LEU A 102 -2.65 -16.33 1.71
N GLU A 103 -1.81 -17.32 1.41
CA GLU A 103 -0.38 -17.25 1.75
C GLU A 103 0.33 -16.14 0.96
N THR A 104 -0.01 -15.93 -0.32
CA THR A 104 0.51 -14.81 -1.11
C THR A 104 0.21 -13.47 -0.44
N ILE A 105 -1.03 -13.26 0.03
CA ILE A 105 -1.43 -12.03 0.73
C ILE A 105 -0.65 -11.88 2.04
N LYS A 106 -0.57 -12.95 2.84
CA LYS A 106 0.16 -12.93 4.12
C LYS A 106 1.63 -12.59 3.93
N GLU A 107 2.31 -13.25 3.02
CA GLU A 107 3.75 -13.09 2.83
C GLU A 107 4.10 -11.69 2.31
N THR A 108 3.35 -11.21 1.32
CA THR A 108 3.60 -9.90 0.71
C THR A 108 3.22 -8.72 1.62
N CYS A 109 2.20 -8.89 2.48
CA CYS A 109 1.75 -7.83 3.37
C CYS A 109 2.34 -7.86 4.79
N ALA A 110 2.97 -8.94 5.24
CA ALA A 110 3.48 -9.07 6.61
C ALA A 110 4.46 -7.96 7.00
N ALA A 111 5.37 -7.57 6.10
CA ALA A 111 6.33 -6.52 6.40
C ALA A 111 5.67 -5.12 6.47
N SER A 112 4.56 -4.94 5.76
CA SER A 112 3.89 -3.65 5.65
C SER A 112 3.18 -3.24 6.94
N THR A 113 2.90 -4.21 7.83
CA THR A 113 2.28 -3.96 9.13
C THR A 113 3.30 -3.73 10.25
N ALA A 114 4.60 -3.81 9.97
CA ALA A 114 5.64 -3.81 10.99
C ALA A 114 5.65 -2.55 11.87
N ALA A 115 5.34 -1.37 11.30
CA ALA A 115 5.34 -0.10 12.05
C ALA A 115 4.22 0.02 13.10
N THR A 116 3.28 -0.93 13.14
CA THR A 116 2.32 -1.09 14.25
C THR A 116 3.01 -1.55 15.54
N GLN A 117 4.16 -2.24 15.45
CA GLN A 117 4.83 -2.90 16.58
C GLN A 117 6.19 -2.29 16.93
N GLY A 118 6.68 -1.34 16.13
CA GLY A 118 8.00 -0.74 16.36
C GLY A 118 8.33 0.35 15.36
N GLU A 119 9.54 0.88 15.48
CA GLU A 119 10.05 1.90 14.56
C GLU A 119 10.89 1.28 13.46
N PHE A 120 10.66 1.74 12.23
CA PHE A 120 11.33 1.21 11.04
C PHE A 120 11.80 2.33 10.12
N PRO A 121 12.91 2.16 9.40
CA PRO A 121 13.34 3.13 8.39
C PRO A 121 12.26 3.32 7.32
N ALA A 122 11.99 4.58 6.96
CA ALA A 122 10.98 4.93 5.96
C ALA A 122 11.18 4.20 4.62
N GLN A 123 12.43 4.05 4.18
CA GLN A 123 12.77 3.32 2.96
C GLN A 123 12.33 1.85 3.02
N ALA A 124 12.50 1.18 4.17
CA ALA A 124 12.11 -0.21 4.34
C ALA A 124 10.58 -0.35 4.33
N MET A 125 9.88 0.55 5.03
CA MET A 125 8.42 0.57 5.05
C MET A 125 7.82 0.87 3.68
N ARG A 126 8.39 1.82 2.92
CA ARG A 126 7.97 2.12 1.55
C ARG A 126 8.01 0.88 0.64
N SER A 127 9.11 0.13 0.70
CA SER A 127 9.22 -1.13 -0.05
C SER A 127 8.21 -2.16 0.42
N ALA A 128 7.97 -2.27 1.73
CA ALA A 128 6.99 -3.20 2.27
C ALA A 128 5.54 -2.85 1.87
N PHE A 129 5.17 -1.56 1.86
CA PHE A 129 3.87 -1.11 1.37
C PHE A 129 3.69 -1.43 -0.11
N THR A 130 4.72 -1.17 -0.92
CA THR A 130 4.72 -1.47 -2.35
C THR A 130 4.57 -2.97 -2.61
N GLU A 131 5.30 -3.81 -1.88
CA GLU A 131 5.23 -5.26 -1.99
C GLU A 131 3.82 -5.79 -1.68
N CYS A 132 3.20 -5.28 -0.61
CA CYS A 132 1.84 -5.66 -0.24
C CYS A 132 0.82 -5.31 -1.34
N VAL A 133 0.90 -4.09 -1.89
CA VAL A 133 0.02 -3.63 -2.98
C VAL A 133 0.18 -4.51 -4.23
N ASN A 134 1.41 -4.85 -4.59
CA ASN A 134 1.70 -5.71 -5.74
C ASN A 134 1.24 -7.16 -5.51
N GLY A 135 1.39 -7.68 -4.30
CA GLY A 135 0.90 -9.00 -3.91
C GLY A 135 -0.61 -9.10 -4.02
N MET A 136 -1.34 -8.09 -3.53
CA MET A 136 -2.80 -8.03 -3.68
C MET A 136 -3.22 -7.95 -5.14
N TYR A 137 -2.54 -7.13 -5.94
CA TYR A 137 -2.80 -7.02 -7.38
C TYR A 137 -2.61 -8.37 -8.08
N THR A 138 -1.52 -9.08 -7.76
CA THR A 138 -1.24 -10.43 -8.31
C THR A 138 -2.34 -11.42 -7.97
N VAL A 139 -2.83 -11.43 -6.73
CA VAL A 139 -3.95 -12.30 -6.34
C VAL A 139 -5.24 -11.89 -7.05
N SER A 140 -5.47 -10.59 -7.23
CA SER A 140 -6.63 -10.07 -7.94
C SER A 140 -6.65 -10.50 -9.41
N GLU A 141 -5.50 -10.48 -10.10
CA GLU A 141 -5.41 -10.96 -11.49
C GLU A 141 -5.68 -12.46 -11.61
N LYS A 142 -5.20 -13.26 -10.65
CA LYS A 142 -5.40 -14.71 -10.65
C LYS A 142 -6.83 -15.15 -10.33
N THR A 143 -7.47 -14.46 -9.37
CA THR A 143 -8.74 -14.89 -8.78
C THR A 143 -9.94 -14.13 -9.34
N GLY A 144 -9.72 -12.96 -9.93
CA GLY A 144 -10.79 -12.01 -10.27
C GLY A 144 -11.40 -11.30 -9.05
N VAL A 145 -10.94 -11.60 -7.83
CA VAL A 145 -11.41 -10.97 -6.59
C VAL A 145 -10.61 -9.71 -6.34
N THR A 146 -11.26 -8.55 -6.34
CA THR A 146 -10.58 -7.26 -6.15
C THR A 146 -10.56 -6.82 -4.68
N PRO A 147 -9.47 -6.17 -4.22
CA PRO A 147 -9.46 -5.50 -2.92
C PRO A 147 -10.47 -4.35 -2.89
N ASP A 148 -10.78 -3.85 -1.68
CA ASP A 148 -11.57 -2.63 -1.54
C ASP A 148 -10.87 -1.46 -2.25
N GLN A 149 -11.55 -0.87 -3.24
CA GLN A 149 -10.95 0.14 -4.10
C GLN A 149 -10.62 1.42 -3.33
N SER A 150 -11.47 1.82 -2.38
CA SER A 150 -11.25 3.05 -1.61
C SER A 150 -10.01 2.91 -0.71
N HIS A 151 -9.86 1.76 -0.06
CA HIS A 151 -8.70 1.45 0.77
C HIS A 151 -7.42 1.30 -0.07
N TYR A 152 -7.52 0.65 -1.24
CA TYR A 152 -6.40 0.45 -2.14
C TYR A 152 -5.88 1.79 -2.70
N GLN A 153 -6.78 2.68 -3.15
CA GLN A 153 -6.40 4.00 -3.66
C GLN A 153 -5.73 4.87 -2.58
N LEU A 154 -6.17 4.76 -1.33
CA LEU A 154 -5.53 5.45 -0.20
C LEU A 154 -4.06 5.04 -0.03
N ILE A 155 -3.77 3.73 -0.09
CA ILE A 155 -2.41 3.21 0.05
C ILE A 155 -1.56 3.52 -1.18
N VAL A 156 -2.10 3.40 -2.39
CA VAL A 156 -1.39 3.78 -3.62
C VAL A 156 -1.02 5.26 -3.59
N GLY A 157 -1.97 6.15 -3.23
CA GLY A 157 -1.71 7.58 -3.07
C GLY A 157 -0.61 7.86 -2.04
N ALA A 158 -0.62 7.15 -0.92
CA ALA A 158 0.40 7.26 0.11
C ALA A 158 1.79 6.82 -0.39
N VAL A 159 1.88 5.68 -1.10
CA VAL A 159 3.13 5.19 -1.68
C VAL A 159 3.67 6.14 -2.75
N LEU A 160 2.80 6.76 -3.56
CA LEU A 160 3.20 7.79 -4.53
C LEU A 160 3.84 8.99 -3.82
N CYS A 161 3.24 9.44 -2.73
CA CYS A 161 3.79 10.52 -1.93
C CYS A 161 5.13 10.18 -1.27
N MET A 162 5.29 8.97 -0.73
CA MET A 162 6.58 8.48 -0.21
C MET A 162 7.68 8.36 -1.29
N ASN A 163 7.30 8.35 -2.57
CA ASN A 163 8.22 8.34 -3.70
C ASN A 163 8.49 9.74 -4.28
N ASN A 164 8.02 10.81 -3.61
CA ASN A 164 8.13 12.19 -4.08
C ASN A 164 7.54 12.37 -5.48
N ALA A 165 6.44 11.67 -5.78
CA ALA A 165 5.78 11.81 -7.07
C ALA A 165 5.26 13.26 -7.26
N PRO A 166 5.31 13.82 -8.49
CA PRO A 166 4.90 15.20 -8.75
C PRO A 166 3.47 15.55 -8.34
N GLN A 167 2.58 14.56 -8.29
CA GLN A 167 1.19 14.69 -7.87
C GLN A 167 1.00 14.77 -6.34
N CYS A 168 2.04 14.51 -5.54
CA CYS A 168 1.91 14.47 -4.09
C CYS A 168 1.42 15.78 -3.44
N PRO A 169 1.89 16.99 -3.85
CA PRO A 169 1.38 18.24 -3.27
C PRO A 169 -0.14 18.40 -3.41
N GLN A 170 -0.70 18.00 -4.56
CA GLN A 170 -2.14 18.04 -4.80
C GLN A 170 -2.89 17.02 -3.93
N LEU A 171 -2.36 15.81 -3.81
CA LEU A 171 -2.89 14.77 -2.93
C LEU A 171 -2.86 15.21 -1.45
N GLU A 172 -1.78 15.82 -1.00
CA GLU A 172 -1.67 16.34 0.36
C GLU A 172 -2.70 17.43 0.65
N GLU A 173 -2.94 18.35 -0.29
CA GLU A 173 -3.97 19.38 -0.09
C GLU A 173 -5.36 18.74 0.03
N GLN A 174 -5.68 17.75 -0.81
CA GLN A 174 -6.93 17.01 -0.71
C GLN A 174 -7.05 16.28 0.65
N MET A 175 -5.98 15.63 1.13
CA MET A 175 -5.96 15.00 2.45
C MET A 175 -6.18 16.02 3.57
N ARG A 176 -5.58 17.21 3.50
CA ARG A 176 -5.77 18.28 4.48
C ARG A 176 -7.22 18.75 4.56
N THR A 177 -7.99 18.69 3.47
CA THR A 177 -9.42 19.05 3.51
C THR A 177 -10.28 18.03 4.27
N LEU A 178 -9.84 16.78 4.39
CA LEU A 178 -10.57 15.73 5.13
C LEU A 178 -10.54 15.92 6.65
N VAL A 179 -9.67 16.79 7.15
CA VAL A 179 -9.40 16.96 8.59
C VAL A 179 -9.61 18.40 9.09
N ARG A 180 -10.14 19.28 8.24
CA ARG A 180 -10.63 20.62 8.63
C ARG A 180 -12.04 20.51 9.21
#